data_AF-A0A917ZN77-F1
#
_entry.id   AF-A0A917ZN77-F1
#
_cell.length_a   1.000
_cell.length_b   1.000
_cell.length_c   1.000
_cell.angle_alpha   90.00
_cell.angle_beta   90.00
_cell.angle_gamma   90.00
#
_symmetry.space_group_name_H-M   'P 1'
#
loop_
_entity.id
_entity.type
_entity.pdbx_description
1 polymer ?
#
loop_
_entity_poly.entity_id
_entity_poly.type
_entity_poly.pdbx_seq_one_letter_code
_entity_poly.pdbx_strand_id
1 'polypeptide(L)'
;MNPKLFAGMLTAVLLHVFSGVSLAQPPDAGNFVAHLDGANEVPPVDTFATGQAVFKLGGDGTVLDYKLIVANIDNVVAAHIHLASAGMNGPVVAFVAGSFAPGGGPVDGILAEGTITEGNLIGPLAGQDLSVLVAAMRSGGTYVNVHTNDGEAPVNTGPGDFASGEVRGQIATAGRPTPQ
;
A
#
# COMPACT_ATOMS: atom_id res chain seq x y z
N MET A 1 -72.33 -13.54 -34.22
CA MET A 1 -73.14 -14.02 -33.08
C MET A 1 -72.34 -13.81 -31.81
N ASN A 2 -72.90 -12.96 -30.93
CA ASN A 2 -72.75 -12.78 -29.48
C ASN A 2 -71.43 -12.98 -28.69
N PRO A 3 -71.26 -12.19 -27.60
CA PRO A 3 -69.98 -11.67 -27.09
C PRO A 3 -69.69 -12.13 -25.65
N LYS A 4 -68.64 -11.59 -25.01
CA LYS A 4 -68.47 -11.33 -23.54
C LYS A 4 -67.06 -10.74 -23.32
N LEU A 5 -66.88 -9.45 -23.00
CA LEU A 5 -66.98 -8.73 -21.70
C LEU A 5 -65.87 -9.06 -20.68
N PHE A 6 -65.52 -8.00 -19.92
CA PHE A 6 -64.61 -7.89 -18.75
C PHE A 6 -63.13 -7.64 -19.08
N ALA A 7 -62.37 -6.77 -18.40
CA ALA A 7 -62.61 -5.77 -17.36
C ALA A 7 -61.33 -4.90 -17.31
N GLY A 8 -61.44 -3.65 -16.88
CA GLY A 8 -60.29 -2.76 -16.75
C GLY A 8 -59.30 -3.20 -15.66
N MET A 9 -58.05 -2.76 -15.80
CA MET A 9 -57.11 -2.73 -14.70
C MET A 9 -56.24 -1.47 -14.85
N LEU A 10 -56.48 -0.49 -13.97
CA LEU A 10 -55.57 0.63 -13.73
C LEU A 10 -54.27 0.05 -13.16
N THR A 11 -53.16 0.18 -13.90
CA THR A 11 -51.83 -0.11 -13.34
C THR A 11 -51.31 1.13 -12.64
N ALA A 12 -51.38 1.15 -11.30
CA ALA A 12 -50.68 2.14 -10.50
C ALA A 12 -49.16 1.83 -10.54
N VAL A 13 -48.37 2.76 -11.07
CA VAL A 13 -46.90 2.70 -10.99
C VAL A 13 -46.50 3.13 -9.58
N LEU A 14 -46.12 2.16 -8.74
CA LEU A 14 -45.60 2.42 -7.40
C LEU A 14 -44.10 2.70 -7.47
N LEU A 15 -43.73 3.99 -7.51
CA LEU A 15 -42.36 4.46 -7.46
C LEU A 15 -41.78 4.19 -6.05
N HIS A 16 -40.94 3.16 -5.91
CA HIS A 16 -40.21 2.89 -4.68
C HIS A 16 -38.98 3.81 -4.61
N VAL A 17 -39.11 4.90 -3.87
CA VAL A 17 -37.96 5.68 -3.41
C VAL A 17 -37.31 4.90 -2.27
N PHE A 18 -36.25 4.15 -2.57
CA PHE A 18 -35.36 3.62 -1.53
C PHE A 18 -34.51 4.77 -1.02
N SER A 19 -34.94 5.41 0.08
CA SER A 19 -34.07 6.25 0.88
C SER A 19 -33.01 5.35 1.51
N GLY A 20 -31.82 5.30 0.90
CA GLY A 20 -30.68 4.59 1.45
C GLY A 20 -30.38 5.12 2.86
N VAL A 21 -30.50 4.24 3.86
CA VAL A 21 -29.96 4.51 5.19
C VAL A 21 -28.45 4.53 5.02
N SER A 22 -27.84 5.72 5.03
CA SER A 22 -26.40 5.84 5.09
C SER A 22 -25.98 5.34 6.48
N LEU A 23 -25.51 4.10 6.55
CA LEU A 23 -24.81 3.64 7.73
C LEU A 23 -23.55 4.51 7.82
N ALA A 24 -23.42 5.27 8.91
CA ALA A 24 -22.20 6.00 9.18
C ALA A 24 -21.05 5.00 9.07
N GLN A 25 -20.23 5.17 8.02
CA GLN A 25 -19.05 4.37 7.85
C GLN A 25 -18.23 4.56 9.13
N PRO A 26 -17.78 3.48 9.81
CA PRO A 26 -16.89 3.66 10.94
C PRO A 26 -15.76 4.60 10.51
N PRO A 27 -15.30 5.52 11.39
CA PRO A 27 -14.30 6.52 11.04
C PRO A 27 -13.22 5.82 10.22
N ASP A 28 -13.01 6.35 9.02
CA ASP A 28 -12.14 5.73 8.03
C ASP A 28 -10.83 5.39 8.73
N ALA A 29 -10.47 4.11 8.74
CA ALA A 29 -9.35 3.66 9.54
C ALA A 29 -8.08 4.29 8.97
N GLY A 30 -7.65 5.40 9.58
CA GLY A 30 -6.50 6.18 9.18
C GLY A 30 -5.17 5.48 9.46
N ASN A 31 -5.22 4.26 10.01
CA ASN A 31 -4.04 3.46 10.28
C ASN A 31 -3.88 2.41 9.20
N PHE A 32 -2.67 2.31 8.65
CA PHE A 32 -2.31 1.30 7.67
C PHE A 32 -1.07 0.53 8.13
N VAL A 33 -0.94 -0.72 7.68
CA VAL A 33 0.18 -1.60 7.99
C VAL A 33 0.61 -2.33 6.73
N ALA A 34 1.90 -2.53 6.57
CA ALA A 34 2.48 -3.51 5.64
C ALA A 34 3.42 -4.44 6.41
N HIS A 35 3.29 -5.75 6.17
CA HIS A 35 4.25 -6.75 6.63
C HIS A 35 5.12 -7.14 5.44
N LEU A 36 6.43 -6.90 5.56
CA LEU A 36 7.38 -7.07 4.48
C LEU A 36 8.08 -8.42 4.63
N ASP A 37 8.16 -9.14 3.52
CA ASP A 37 8.72 -10.49 3.42
C ASP A 37 9.33 -10.69 2.03
N GLY A 38 10.41 -11.46 1.92
CA GLY A 38 11.06 -11.78 0.65
C GLY A 38 10.21 -12.66 -0.26
N ALA A 39 9.31 -13.49 0.30
CA ALA A 39 8.37 -14.30 -0.45
C ALA A 39 7.34 -13.46 -1.22
N ASN A 40 7.13 -12.21 -0.80
CA ASN A 40 6.22 -11.31 -1.50
C ASN A 40 6.85 -10.66 -2.72
N GLU A 41 8.18 -10.64 -2.86
CA GLU A 41 8.90 -10.07 -4.01
C GLU A 41 8.46 -10.68 -5.34
N VAL A 42 8.71 -9.96 -6.45
CA VAL A 42 8.38 -10.43 -7.79
C VAL A 42 9.62 -10.35 -8.69
N PRO A 43 10.32 -11.49 -8.92
CA PRO A 43 10.09 -12.83 -8.33
C PRO A 43 10.42 -12.90 -6.83
N PRO A 44 9.90 -13.91 -6.09
CA PRO A 44 10.24 -14.13 -4.68
C PRO A 44 11.74 -14.32 -4.47
N VAL A 45 12.25 -13.81 -3.35
CA VAL A 45 13.67 -13.95 -2.97
C VAL A 45 13.82 -14.76 -1.69
N ASP A 46 14.92 -15.50 -1.57
CA ASP A 46 15.25 -16.28 -0.38
C ASP A 46 16.09 -15.43 0.58
N THR A 47 15.47 -15.03 1.70
CA THR A 47 16.10 -14.21 2.75
C THR A 47 15.42 -14.44 4.09
N PHE A 48 16.13 -14.17 5.18
CA PHE A 48 15.57 -14.09 6.53
C PHE A 48 15.13 -12.67 6.90
N ALA A 49 15.39 -11.69 6.03
CA ALA A 49 14.98 -10.32 6.21
C ALA A 49 13.47 -10.23 6.32
N THR A 50 13.00 -9.40 7.24
CA THR A 50 11.58 -9.07 7.39
C THR A 50 11.42 -7.60 7.72
N GLY A 51 10.21 -7.07 7.58
CA GLY A 51 9.92 -5.72 8.04
C GLY A 51 8.46 -5.48 8.35
N GLN A 52 8.21 -4.33 8.96
CA GLN A 52 6.87 -3.79 9.16
C GLN A 52 6.89 -2.29 8.93
N ALA A 53 6.00 -1.81 8.07
CA ALA A 53 5.68 -0.40 7.96
C ALA A 53 4.33 -0.14 8.62
N VAL A 54 4.25 0.89 9.45
CA VAL A 54 3.00 1.41 9.99
C VAL A 54 2.82 2.85 9.55
N PHE A 55 1.59 3.20 9.22
CA PHE A 55 1.20 4.54 8.79
C PHE A 55 0.01 5.04 9.58
N LYS A 56 -0.01 6.34 9.85
CA LYS A 56 -1.12 7.02 10.53
C LYS A 56 -1.45 8.31 9.80
N LEU A 57 -2.67 8.38 9.29
CA LEU A 57 -3.23 9.55 8.63
C LEU A 57 -3.68 10.57 9.69
N GLY A 58 -3.26 11.82 9.50
CA GLY A 58 -3.72 12.96 10.28
C GLY A 58 -5.24 13.18 10.15
N GLY A 59 -5.84 13.85 11.13
CA GLY A 59 -7.30 14.02 11.18
C GLY A 59 -7.88 14.84 10.02
N ASP A 60 -7.06 15.68 9.38
CA ASP A 60 -7.40 16.46 8.19
C ASP A 60 -7.06 15.75 6.87
N GLY A 61 -6.40 14.60 6.93
CA GLY A 61 -6.01 13.80 5.76
C GLY A 61 -4.83 14.35 4.95
N THR A 62 -4.09 15.34 5.45
CA THR A 62 -3.02 16.03 4.68
C THR A 62 -1.60 15.57 5.03
N VAL A 63 -1.46 14.84 6.14
CA VAL A 63 -0.20 14.29 6.63
C VAL A 63 -0.34 12.80 6.91
N LEU A 64 0.60 12.00 6.44
CA LEU A 64 0.73 10.57 6.74
C LEU A 64 2.02 10.33 7.52
N ASP A 65 1.92 10.16 8.83
CA ASP A 65 3.04 9.76 9.68
C ASP A 65 3.40 8.29 9.38
N TYR A 66 4.68 7.95 9.36
CA TYR A 66 5.11 6.56 9.17
C TYR A 66 6.28 6.15 10.06
N LYS A 67 6.38 4.84 10.25
CA LYS A 67 7.53 4.16 10.84
C LYS A 67 7.79 2.86 10.09
N LEU A 68 9.04 2.63 9.70
CA LEU A 68 9.52 1.41 9.08
C LEU A 68 10.52 0.72 10.01
N ILE A 69 10.21 -0.51 10.40
CA ILE A 69 11.03 -1.38 11.23
C ILE A 69 11.47 -2.56 10.37
N VAL A 70 12.73 -2.95 10.45
CA VAL A 70 13.30 -4.11 9.75
C VAL A 70 14.04 -5.01 10.73
N ALA A 71 14.23 -6.27 10.35
CA ALA A 71 15.01 -7.24 11.11
C ALA A 71 15.70 -8.22 10.18
N ASN A 72 16.87 -8.71 10.59
CA ASN A 72 17.72 -9.66 9.86
C ASN A 72 18.04 -9.20 8.42
N ILE A 73 18.27 -7.91 8.21
CA ILE A 73 18.59 -7.35 6.89
C ILE A 73 19.94 -6.65 6.91
N ASP A 74 20.70 -6.79 5.82
CA ASP A 74 22.01 -6.17 5.64
C ASP A 74 21.99 -5.16 4.49
N ASN A 75 22.89 -4.18 4.54
CA ASN A 75 23.24 -3.30 3.42
C ASN A 75 22.05 -2.58 2.76
N VAL A 76 21.09 -2.12 3.56
CA VAL A 76 19.95 -1.34 3.07
C VAL A 76 20.41 -0.07 2.37
N VAL A 77 19.91 0.18 1.15
CA VAL A 77 20.22 1.38 0.36
C VAL A 77 19.03 2.32 0.19
N ALA A 78 17.81 1.79 0.19
CA ALA A 78 16.59 2.57 0.04
C ALA A 78 15.33 1.80 0.50
N ALA A 79 14.26 2.55 0.78
CA ALA A 79 12.91 2.02 0.96
C ALA A 79 11.87 2.97 0.35
N HIS A 80 10.86 2.41 -0.30
CA HIS A 80 9.91 3.15 -1.12
C HIS A 80 8.47 2.69 -0.91
N ILE A 81 7.51 3.56 -1.21
CA ILE A 81 6.13 3.19 -1.52
C ILE A 81 5.98 3.11 -3.03
N HIS A 82 5.43 2.00 -3.52
CA HIS A 82 5.11 1.77 -4.92
C HIS A 82 3.61 1.69 -5.16
N LEU A 83 3.19 1.95 -6.40
CA LEU A 83 1.78 1.87 -6.84
C LEU A 83 1.55 0.66 -7.75
N ALA A 84 1.14 -0.47 -7.17
CA ALA A 84 0.58 -1.61 -7.89
C ALA A 84 -0.17 -2.55 -6.92
N SER A 85 -1.10 -3.32 -7.48
CA SER A 85 -1.76 -4.42 -6.75
C SER A 85 -0.77 -5.54 -6.41
N ALA A 86 -1.20 -6.45 -5.53
CA ALA A 86 -0.43 -7.63 -5.13
C ALA A 86 0.04 -8.45 -6.34
N GLY A 87 1.27 -8.99 -6.24
CA GLY A 87 1.89 -9.77 -7.32
C GLY A 87 2.41 -8.98 -8.53
N MET A 88 2.31 -7.65 -8.54
CA MET A 88 2.82 -6.81 -9.63
C MET A 88 3.91 -5.84 -9.16
N ASN A 89 4.76 -5.39 -10.08
CA ASN A 89 5.71 -4.30 -9.86
C ASN A 89 5.10 -2.98 -10.34
N GLY A 90 5.25 -1.93 -9.54
CA GLY A 90 4.71 -0.60 -9.81
C GLY A 90 5.77 0.50 -9.76
N PRO A 91 5.47 1.70 -10.28
CA PRO A 91 6.35 2.85 -10.12
C PRO A 91 6.42 3.29 -8.65
N VAL A 92 7.55 3.89 -8.26
CA VAL A 92 7.70 4.55 -6.97
C VAL A 92 6.82 5.80 -6.93
N VAL A 93 6.12 5.99 -5.81
CA VAL A 93 5.24 7.15 -5.57
C VAL A 93 5.62 7.96 -4.34
N ALA A 94 6.42 7.41 -3.41
CA ALA A 94 7.01 8.15 -2.30
C ALA A 94 8.27 7.46 -1.78
N PHE A 95 9.21 8.24 -1.24
CA PHE A 95 10.38 7.74 -0.53
C PHE A 95 10.07 7.55 0.96
N VAL A 96 10.55 6.45 1.54
CA VAL A 96 10.40 6.09 2.97
C VAL A 96 11.75 6.13 3.68
N ALA A 97 12.79 5.61 3.04
CA ALA A 97 14.18 5.69 3.51
C ALA A 97 15.10 5.73 2.28
N GLY A 98 16.32 6.26 2.41
CA GLY A 98 17.31 6.05 1.35
C GLY A 98 18.44 7.06 1.29
N SER A 99 19.28 6.86 0.26
CA SER A 99 20.62 7.42 0.08
C SER A 99 21.66 6.88 1.06
N PHE A 100 21.48 5.65 1.53
CA PHE A 100 22.55 4.95 2.24
C PHE A 100 23.58 4.41 1.24
N ALA A 101 24.84 4.38 1.65
CA ALA A 101 25.90 3.79 0.84
C ALA A 101 25.74 2.25 0.81
N PRO A 102 26.09 1.58 -0.31
CA PRO A 102 26.21 0.12 -0.34
C PRO A 102 27.19 -0.39 0.72
N GLY A 103 27.01 -1.65 1.14
CA GLY A 103 27.86 -2.28 2.16
C GLY A 103 27.66 -1.71 3.57
N GLY A 104 26.47 -1.17 3.87
CA GLY A 104 26.14 -0.55 5.15
C GLY A 104 26.12 -1.49 6.37
N GLY A 105 26.16 -2.82 6.14
CA GLY A 105 26.12 -3.83 7.19
C GLY A 105 24.72 -4.06 7.78
N PRO A 106 24.63 -4.74 8.93
CA PRO A 106 23.36 -5.20 9.50
C PRO A 106 22.49 -4.07 10.06
N VAL A 107 21.18 -4.23 9.91
CA VAL A 107 20.15 -3.35 10.47
C VAL A 107 19.06 -4.19 11.15
N ASP A 108 18.87 -3.94 12.45
CA ASP A 108 17.77 -4.47 13.25
C ASP A 108 17.11 -3.35 14.05
N GLY A 109 15.82 -3.11 13.80
CA GLY A 109 15.03 -2.09 14.48
C GLY A 109 14.48 -1.04 13.53
N ILE A 110 14.36 0.20 14.03
CA ILE A 110 13.77 1.31 13.26
C ILE A 110 14.75 1.72 12.16
N LEU A 111 14.35 1.52 10.91
CA LEU A 111 15.09 1.98 9.73
C LEU A 111 14.77 3.45 9.41
N ALA A 112 13.50 3.84 9.51
CA ALA A 112 13.08 5.21 9.23
C ALA A 112 11.76 5.58 9.93
N GLU A 113 11.65 6.88 10.25
CA GLU A 113 10.43 7.52 10.75
C GLU A 113 10.30 8.90 10.10
N GLY A 114 9.09 9.30 9.75
CA GLY A 114 8.87 10.59 9.12
C GLY A 114 7.41 10.84 8.75
N THR A 115 7.22 11.82 7.88
CA THR A 115 5.91 12.21 7.38
C THR A 115 5.92 12.27 5.85
N ILE A 116 4.78 11.90 5.25
CA ILE A 116 4.51 12.05 3.82
C ILE A 116 3.37 13.04 3.67
N THR A 117 3.60 14.05 2.85
CA THR A 117 2.63 15.06 2.41
C THR A 117 2.51 14.99 0.88
N GLU A 118 1.59 15.76 0.28
CA GLU A 118 1.48 15.88 -1.18
C GLU A 118 2.80 16.29 -1.86
N GLY A 119 3.61 17.13 -1.20
CA GLY A 119 4.91 17.57 -1.71
C GLY A 119 5.96 16.46 -1.77
N ASN A 120 5.71 15.33 -1.11
CA ASN A 120 6.58 14.15 -1.15
C ASN A 120 6.17 13.15 -2.24
N LEU A 121 5.02 13.36 -2.89
CA LEU A 121 4.55 12.46 -3.93
C LEU A 121 5.35 12.65 -5.21
N ILE A 122 5.75 11.54 -5.80
CA ILE A 122 6.54 11.48 -7.03
C ILE A 122 5.92 10.52 -8.04
N GLY A 123 6.54 10.41 -9.22
CA GLY A 123 6.09 9.53 -10.28
C GLY A 123 4.65 9.85 -10.71
N PRO A 124 3.76 8.86 -10.86
CA PRO A 124 2.38 9.10 -11.32
C PRO A 124 1.51 9.88 -10.32
N LEU A 125 1.95 10.05 -9.07
CA LEU A 125 1.24 10.83 -8.06
C LEU A 125 1.82 12.23 -7.84
N ALA A 126 2.86 12.62 -8.59
CA ALA A 126 3.48 13.93 -8.46
C ALA A 126 2.47 15.07 -8.69
N GLY A 127 2.41 16.01 -7.74
CA GLY A 127 1.52 17.17 -7.80
C GLY A 127 0.04 16.87 -7.53
N GLN A 128 -0.31 15.64 -7.13
CA GLN A 128 -1.65 15.28 -6.67
C GLN A 128 -1.77 15.52 -5.15
N ASP A 129 -3.01 15.65 -4.67
CA ASP A 129 -3.28 15.67 -3.23
C ASP A 129 -2.90 14.33 -2.58
N LEU A 130 -2.51 14.37 -1.30
CA LEU A 130 -2.23 13.16 -0.51
C LEU A 130 -3.40 12.16 -0.50
N SER A 131 -4.63 12.66 -0.66
CA SER A 131 -5.85 11.84 -0.74
C SER A 131 -5.80 10.76 -1.82
N VAL A 132 -5.05 10.98 -2.91
CA VAL A 132 -4.90 9.99 -3.99
C VAL A 132 -4.05 8.80 -3.54
N LEU A 133 -2.94 9.05 -2.82
CA LEU A 133 -2.15 7.98 -2.22
C LEU A 133 -2.97 7.21 -1.18
N VAL A 134 -3.69 7.91 -0.32
CA VAL A 134 -4.54 7.30 0.71
C VAL A 134 -5.64 6.43 0.10
N ALA A 135 -6.26 6.88 -1.00
CA ALA A 135 -7.24 6.08 -1.74
C ALA A 135 -6.61 4.80 -2.30
N ALA A 136 -5.39 4.90 -2.86
CA ALA A 136 -4.64 3.74 -3.34
C ALA A 136 -4.32 2.75 -2.21
N MET A 137 -3.87 3.23 -1.04
CA MET A 137 -3.64 2.40 0.15
C MET A 137 -4.92 1.69 0.61
N ARG A 138 -6.06 2.39 0.65
CA ARG A 138 -7.37 1.80 1.02
C ARG A 138 -7.82 0.72 0.04
N SER A 139 -7.46 0.85 -1.24
CA SER A 139 -7.79 -0.12 -2.28
C SER A 139 -6.81 -1.30 -2.36
N GLY A 140 -5.74 -1.31 -1.56
CA GLY A 140 -4.67 -2.33 -1.63
C GLY A 140 -3.81 -2.20 -2.89
N GLY A 141 -3.70 -0.99 -3.44
CA GLY A 141 -2.95 -0.69 -4.66
C GLY A 141 -1.53 -0.19 -4.42
N THR A 142 -1.00 -0.31 -3.19
CA THR A 142 0.33 0.19 -2.85
C THR A 142 1.08 -0.74 -1.91
N TYR A 143 2.39 -0.88 -2.11
CA TYR A 143 3.25 -1.69 -1.26
C TYR A 143 4.49 -0.90 -0.81
N VAL A 144 5.05 -1.29 0.34
CA VAL A 144 6.38 -0.85 0.77
C VAL A 144 7.41 -1.87 0.31
N ASN A 145 8.56 -1.41 -0.15
CA ASN A 145 9.69 -2.26 -0.55
C ASN A 145 11.00 -1.69 0.02
N VAL A 146 11.92 -2.57 0.43
CA VAL A 146 13.26 -2.24 0.92
C VAL A 146 14.28 -2.88 0.01
N HIS A 147 15.27 -2.09 -0.42
CA HIS A 147 16.33 -2.48 -1.35
C HIS A 147 17.67 -2.61 -0.62
N THR A 148 18.48 -3.58 -1.02
CA THR A 148 19.79 -3.84 -0.45
C THR A 148 20.87 -3.94 -1.53
N ASN A 149 22.12 -3.65 -1.18
CA ASN A 149 23.28 -3.74 -2.07
C ASN A 149 24.57 -3.82 -1.26
N ASP A 150 25.36 -4.88 -1.43
CA ASP A 150 26.60 -5.10 -0.68
C ASP A 150 27.79 -4.27 -1.21
N GLY A 151 27.64 -3.62 -2.35
CA GLY A 151 28.65 -2.78 -3.01
C GLY A 151 29.50 -3.51 -4.04
N GLU A 152 29.30 -4.82 -4.22
CA GLU A 152 30.06 -5.65 -5.14
C GLU A 152 29.21 -6.09 -6.34
N ALA A 153 29.86 -6.39 -7.47
CA ALA A 153 29.19 -6.86 -8.67
C ALA A 153 29.44 -8.37 -8.88
N PRO A 154 28.48 -9.15 -9.41
CA PRO A 154 27.14 -8.72 -9.85
C PRO A 154 26.17 -8.54 -8.68
N VAL A 155 25.09 -7.79 -8.90
CA VAL A 155 23.99 -7.64 -7.93
C VAL A 155 23.02 -8.82 -7.95
N ASN A 156 22.18 -8.93 -6.91
CA ASN A 156 21.19 -9.99 -6.68
C ASN A 156 21.84 -11.36 -6.43
N THR A 157 22.91 -11.37 -5.65
CA THR A 157 23.66 -12.60 -5.31
C THR A 157 23.18 -13.30 -4.04
N GLY A 158 22.40 -12.61 -3.19
CA GLY A 158 21.84 -13.18 -1.96
C GLY A 158 21.35 -12.10 -0.98
N PRO A 159 20.99 -12.50 0.26
CA PRO A 159 20.61 -11.57 1.33
C PRO A 159 21.61 -10.42 1.49
N GLY A 160 21.10 -9.19 1.58
CA GLY A 160 21.92 -7.98 1.60
C GLY A 160 22.39 -7.47 0.24
N ASP A 161 21.98 -8.08 -0.89
CA ASP A 161 22.36 -7.66 -2.24
C ASP A 161 21.19 -7.72 -3.25
N PHE A 162 19.95 -7.46 -2.84
CA PHE A 162 18.81 -7.42 -3.76
C PHE A 162 18.47 -5.99 -4.20
N ALA A 163 19.12 -5.55 -5.28
CA ALA A 163 18.97 -4.18 -5.79
C ALA A 163 17.52 -3.84 -6.23
N SER A 164 16.77 -4.83 -6.70
CA SER A 164 15.36 -4.64 -7.10
C SER A 164 14.39 -4.65 -5.92
N GLY A 165 14.83 -5.11 -4.73
CA GLY A 165 14.01 -5.30 -3.53
C GLY A 165 14.37 -6.61 -2.82
N GLU A 166 14.64 -6.55 -1.52
CA GLU A 166 14.86 -7.73 -0.67
C GLU A 166 13.58 -8.14 0.08
N VAL A 167 12.81 -7.17 0.56
CA VAL A 167 11.54 -7.42 1.25
C VAL A 167 10.48 -6.42 0.82
N ARG A 168 9.26 -6.91 0.58
CA ARG A 168 8.09 -6.06 0.31
C ARG A 168 6.81 -6.54 0.96
N GLY A 169 5.88 -5.61 1.13
CA GLY A 169 4.60 -5.85 1.78
C GLY A 169 3.51 -4.93 1.27
N GLN A 170 2.36 -5.49 0.90
CA GLN A 170 1.20 -4.70 0.53
C GLN A 170 0.68 -3.90 1.73
N ILE A 171 0.32 -2.65 1.49
CA ILE A 171 -0.24 -1.76 2.49
C ILE A 171 -1.73 -2.05 2.60
N ALA A 172 -2.18 -2.36 3.81
CA ALA A 172 -3.58 -2.62 4.13
C ALA A 172 -4.04 -1.74 5.28
N THR A 173 -5.34 -1.44 5.33
CA THR A 173 -5.98 -0.87 6.50
C THR A 173 -5.74 -1.75 7.73
N ALA A 174 -5.29 -1.16 8.84
CA ALA A 174 -5.01 -1.90 10.07
C ALA A 174 -6.24 -2.70 10.54
N GLY A 175 -6.01 -3.95 10.95
CA GLY A 175 -7.08 -4.87 11.34
C GLY A 175 -7.76 -5.62 10.20
N ARG A 176 -7.38 -5.37 8.93
CA ARG A 176 -7.72 -6.24 7.80
C ARG A 176 -6.56 -7.18 7.46
N PRO A 177 -6.84 -8.38 6.94
CA PRO A 177 -5.79 -9.24 6.38
C PRO A 177 -5.04 -8.50 5.27
N THR A 178 -3.72 -8.68 5.22
CA THR A 178 -2.88 -8.17 4.12
C THR A 178 -3.24 -8.91 2.84
N PRO A 179 -3.51 -8.20 1.72
CA PRO A 179 -3.65 -8.84 0.41
C PRO A 179 -2.36 -9.59 0.05
N GLN A 180 -2.50 -10.84 -0.41
CA GLN A 180 -1.40 -11.65 -0.94
C GLN A 180 -1.35 -11.57 -2.46
#